data_AF-A0A117MFI0-F1
#
_entry.id   AF-A0A117MFI0-F1
#
_cell.length_a   1.000
_cell.length_b   1.000
_cell.length_c   1.000
_cell.angle_alpha   90.00
_cell.angle_beta   90.00
_cell.angle_gamma   90.00
#
_symmetry.space_group_name_H-M   'P 1'
#
loop_
_entity.id
_entity.type
_entity.pdbx_description
1 polymer ?
#
loop_
_entity_poly.entity_id
_entity_poly.type
_entity_poly.pdbx_seq_one_letter_code
_entity_poly.pdbx_strand_id
1 'polypeptide(L)'
;TNRGYGGALQTIFATARRLGVEELVIIDADGQHNPAEIPGLLAALREGNDVVIGSRFLDGNGKAVPAYRKVGMKVLDVATAFAGKGLSITDSQSGFRAYGRRAIDVIHLNGSGMSAGSEILIQASDHRLKVAEVPIRVRYDIEGTSSENPVSHGVGVLMNIVRLISLRRPLVFFGIPGALFTGLGIAAEIYTFSEYYRTAQFHYIVFTGGFSMLILGLLLATVGIILYSLAQLMQGSPVAGKGTEKGEQGSSH
;
A
#
# COMPACT_ATOMS: atom_id res chain seq x y z
N THR A 1 18.64 15.54 12.78
CA THR A 1 18.81 14.07 12.78
C THR A 1 18.37 13.53 11.42
N ASN A 2 19.18 12.67 10.79
CA ASN A 2 18.85 12.08 9.50
C ASN A 2 17.72 11.04 9.69
N ARG A 3 16.52 11.32 9.17
CA ARG A 3 15.31 10.49 9.30
C ARG A 3 15.15 9.49 8.14
N GLY A 4 16.22 9.23 7.38
CA GLY A 4 16.21 8.35 6.22
C GLY A 4 15.38 8.90 5.05
N TYR A 5 15.18 8.06 4.03
CA TYR A 5 14.50 8.40 2.77
C TYR A 5 13.10 9.00 2.99
N GLY A 6 12.29 8.42 3.88
CA GLY A 6 10.95 8.93 4.18
C GLY A 6 10.94 10.35 4.78
N GLY A 7 11.90 10.66 5.65
CA GLY A 7 12.01 12.01 6.22
C GLY A 7 12.47 13.06 5.20
N ALA A 8 13.28 12.68 4.22
CA ALA A 8 13.64 13.55 3.10
C ALA A 8 12.40 13.88 2.25
N LEU A 9 11.61 12.87 1.89
CA LEU A 9 10.37 13.07 1.13
C LEU A 9 9.36 13.95 1.89
N GLN A 10 9.19 13.75 3.20
CA GLN A 10 8.35 14.63 4.03
C GLN A 10 8.77 16.10 3.90
N THR A 11 10.07 16.36 3.99
CA THR A 11 10.63 17.72 3.90
C THR A 11 10.43 18.31 2.51
N ILE A 12 10.63 17.50 1.46
CA ILE A 12 10.43 17.91 0.07
C ILE A 12 8.97 18.31 -0.16
N PHE A 13 8.01 17.46 0.18
CA PHE A 13 6.57 17.75 -0.02
C PHE A 13 6.11 18.97 0.81
N ALA A 14 6.56 19.08 2.06
CA ALA A 14 6.25 20.25 2.90
C ALA A 14 6.83 21.55 2.31
N THR A 15 8.06 21.49 1.79
CA THR A 15 8.72 22.65 1.17
C THR A 15 8.05 23.02 -0.15
N ALA A 16 7.72 22.03 -0.99
CA ALA A 16 7.01 22.21 -2.25
C ALA A 16 5.66 22.93 -2.04
N ARG A 17 4.88 22.50 -1.04
CA ARG A 17 3.65 23.18 -0.64
C ARG A 17 3.90 24.62 -0.17
N ARG A 18 4.87 24.82 0.72
CA ARG A 18 5.20 26.15 1.25
C ARG A 18 5.63 27.13 0.16
N LEU A 19 6.38 26.66 -0.83
CA LEU A 19 6.84 27.47 -1.97
C LEU A 19 5.76 27.63 -3.05
N GLY A 20 4.63 26.93 -2.94
CA GLY A 20 3.58 26.98 -3.94
C GLY A 20 4.05 26.47 -5.31
N VAL A 21 4.86 25.41 -5.36
CA VAL A 21 5.32 24.87 -6.66
C VAL A 21 4.17 24.14 -7.37
N GLU A 22 4.08 24.26 -8.69
CA GLU A 22 3.05 23.59 -9.51
C GLU A 22 3.47 22.17 -9.93
N GLU A 23 4.78 21.96 -10.10
CA GLU A 23 5.37 20.71 -10.56
C GLU A 23 6.57 20.39 -9.66
N LEU A 24 6.64 19.16 -9.16
CA LEU A 24 7.72 18.67 -8.32
C LEU A 24 8.32 17.43 -8.99
N VAL A 25 9.63 17.40 -9.18
CA VAL A 25 10.35 16.22 -9.67
C VAL A 25 11.34 15.77 -8.60
N ILE A 26 11.33 14.48 -8.32
CA ILE A 26 12.23 13.80 -7.39
C ILE A 26 13.03 12.79 -8.19
N ILE A 27 14.34 12.77 -7.96
CA ILE A 27 15.30 11.85 -8.57
C ILE A 27 16.25 11.37 -7.48
N ASP A 28 16.51 10.06 -7.44
CA ASP A 28 17.50 9.51 -6.52
C ASP A 28 18.92 9.95 -6.95
N ALA A 29 19.74 10.30 -5.96
CA ALA A 29 21.09 10.82 -6.18
C ALA A 29 22.15 9.71 -6.41
N ASP A 30 21.73 8.50 -6.77
CA ASP A 30 22.60 7.34 -6.98
C ASP A 30 23.32 7.32 -8.35
N GLY A 31 23.01 8.30 -9.21
CA GLY A 31 23.57 8.45 -10.55
C GLY A 31 23.01 7.47 -11.59
N GLN A 32 22.07 6.59 -11.20
CA GLN A 32 21.49 5.59 -12.10
C GLN A 32 20.47 6.20 -13.07
N HIS A 33 19.84 7.31 -12.68
CA HIS A 33 18.83 8.01 -13.46
C HIS A 33 19.44 9.15 -14.30
N ASN A 34 18.99 9.29 -15.55
CA ASN A 34 19.40 10.37 -16.44
C ASN A 34 18.50 11.61 -16.26
N PRO A 35 18.99 12.75 -15.72
CA PRO A 35 18.17 13.96 -15.56
C PRO A 35 17.64 14.52 -16.89
N ALA A 36 18.23 14.16 -18.03
CA ALA A 36 17.72 14.55 -19.35
C ALA A 36 16.34 13.97 -19.66
N GLU A 37 15.84 13.01 -18.87
CA GLU A 37 14.50 12.41 -19.03
C GLU A 37 13.41 13.16 -18.23
N ILE A 38 13.77 14.15 -17.39
CA ILE A 38 12.82 15.00 -16.66
C ILE A 38 11.75 15.62 -17.58
N PRO A 39 12.08 16.16 -18.77
CA PRO A 39 11.06 16.72 -19.66
C PRO A 39 9.98 15.73 -20.07
N GLY A 40 10.31 14.43 -20.20
CA GLY A 40 9.33 13.39 -20.53
C GLY A 40 8.32 13.16 -19.40
N LEU A 41 8.80 13.14 -18.15
CA LEU A 41 7.91 13.03 -16.98
C LEU A 41 7.00 14.26 -16.85
N LEU A 42 7.54 15.46 -17.07
CA LEU A 42 6.76 16.70 -17.01
C LEU A 42 5.74 16.80 -18.15
N ALA A 43 6.06 16.32 -19.34
CA ALA A 43 5.11 16.25 -20.46
C ALA A 43 3.89 15.39 -20.07
N ALA A 44 4.12 14.18 -19.56
CA ALA A 44 3.05 13.31 -19.10
C ALA A 44 2.26 13.92 -17.94
N LEU A 45 2.90 14.70 -17.05
CA LEU A 45 2.20 15.41 -15.98
C LEU A 45 1.23 16.46 -16.56
N ARG A 46 1.68 17.22 -17.56
CA ARG A 46 0.91 18.27 -18.23
C ARG A 46 -0.23 17.73 -19.11
N GLU A 47 -0.18 16.46 -19.50
CA GLU A 47 -1.31 15.75 -20.12
C GLU A 47 -2.48 15.51 -19.14
N GLY A 48 -2.35 15.93 -17.89
CA GLY A 48 -3.38 15.89 -16.87
C GLY A 48 -3.25 14.70 -15.92
N ASN A 49 -2.04 14.14 -15.80
CA ASN A 49 -1.71 13.17 -14.76
C ASN A 49 -1.29 13.91 -13.49
N ASP A 50 -1.64 13.36 -12.33
CA ASP A 50 -1.32 13.95 -11.02
C ASP A 50 0.04 13.43 -10.50
N VAL A 51 0.40 12.19 -10.85
CA VAL A 51 1.67 11.55 -10.50
C VAL A 51 2.23 10.83 -11.73
N VAL A 52 3.53 11.00 -12.01
CA VAL A 52 4.21 10.30 -13.10
C VAL A 52 5.42 9.57 -12.53
N ILE A 53 5.57 8.29 -12.88
CA ILE A 53 6.66 7.44 -12.42
C ILE A 53 7.54 7.10 -13.62
N GLY A 54 8.84 7.40 -13.53
CA GLY A 54 9.81 6.90 -14.49
C GLY A 54 9.99 5.40 -14.28
N SER A 55 9.55 4.58 -15.23
CA SER A 55 9.63 3.12 -15.15
C SER A 55 10.81 2.58 -15.97
N ARG A 56 11.66 1.78 -15.31
CA ARG A 56 12.79 1.09 -15.96
C ARG A 56 12.36 -0.06 -16.87
N PHE A 57 11.09 -0.45 -16.79
CA PHE A 57 10.60 -1.73 -17.31
C PHE A 57 9.59 -1.59 -18.45
N LEU A 58 9.20 -0.37 -18.84
CA LEU A 58 8.24 -0.13 -19.92
C LEU A 58 8.79 -0.44 -21.32
N ASP A 59 10.07 -0.16 -21.59
CA ASP A 59 10.66 -0.22 -22.94
C ASP A 59 11.35 -1.54 -23.29
N GLY A 60 10.93 -2.67 -22.70
CA GLY A 60 11.44 -4.00 -23.09
C GLY A 60 12.91 -4.29 -22.72
N ASN A 61 13.60 -3.37 -22.05
CA ASN A 61 14.92 -3.62 -21.43
C ASN A 61 14.84 -4.47 -20.13
N GLY A 62 13.65 -4.95 -19.79
CA GLY A 62 13.36 -5.83 -18.67
C GLY A 62 13.89 -7.25 -18.89
N LYS A 63 15.21 -7.43 -18.79
CA LYS A 63 15.75 -8.75 -18.44
C LYS A 63 15.22 -9.13 -17.05
N ALA A 64 14.19 -9.98 -17.08
CA ALA A 64 13.59 -10.71 -15.97
C ALA A 64 13.12 -9.87 -14.77
N VAL A 65 11.96 -9.23 -14.90
CA VAL A 65 11.17 -8.84 -13.72
C VAL A 65 10.90 -10.11 -12.88
N PRO A 66 11.40 -10.22 -11.64
CA PRO A 66 11.27 -11.43 -10.85
C PRO A 66 9.80 -11.76 -10.55
N ALA A 67 9.44 -13.06 -10.57
CA ALA A 67 8.06 -13.51 -10.41
C ALA A 67 7.38 -13.01 -9.11
N TYR A 68 8.13 -12.90 -8.01
CA TYR A 68 7.60 -12.38 -6.74
C TYR A 68 7.18 -10.90 -6.82
N ARG A 69 7.84 -10.08 -7.66
CA ARG A 69 7.42 -8.69 -7.88
C ARG A 69 6.17 -8.62 -8.74
N LYS A 70 5.99 -9.53 -9.71
CA LYS A 70 4.75 -9.64 -10.49
C LYS A 70 3.55 -9.99 -9.61
N VAL A 71 3.75 -10.83 -8.60
CA VAL A 71 2.73 -11.12 -7.58
C VAL A 71 2.43 -9.88 -6.75
N GLY A 72 3.47 -9.15 -6.30
CA GLY A 72 3.28 -7.90 -5.58
C GLY A 72 2.54 -6.81 -6.35
N MET A 73 2.85 -6.69 -7.65
CA MET A 73 2.11 -5.83 -8.60
C MET A 73 0.65 -6.24 -8.68
N LYS A 74 0.36 -7.53 -8.91
CA LYS A 74 -1.03 -8.01 -9.01
C LYS A 74 -1.83 -7.82 -7.73
N VAL A 75 -1.17 -7.88 -6.57
CA VAL A 75 -1.80 -7.58 -5.28
C VAL A 75 -2.07 -6.09 -5.13
N LEU A 76 -1.15 -5.23 -5.55
CA LEU A 76 -1.36 -3.77 -5.55
C LEU A 76 -2.46 -3.37 -6.54
N ASP A 77 -2.51 -4.02 -7.70
CA ASP A 77 -3.57 -3.87 -8.69
C ASP A 77 -4.93 -4.27 -8.10
N VAL A 78 -5.01 -5.42 -7.41
CA VAL A 78 -6.26 -5.86 -6.73
C VAL A 78 -6.64 -4.92 -5.58
N ALA A 79 -5.66 -4.43 -4.82
CA ALA A 79 -5.89 -3.49 -3.73
C ALA A 79 -6.39 -2.12 -4.23
N THR A 80 -5.93 -1.68 -5.41
CA THR A 80 -6.27 -0.39 -6.03
C THR A 80 -7.47 -0.47 -7.00
N ALA A 81 -7.78 -1.65 -7.54
CA ALA A 81 -8.89 -1.87 -8.49
C ALA A 81 -10.26 -1.48 -7.93
N PHE A 82 -10.46 -1.56 -6.61
CA PHE A 82 -11.72 -1.12 -5.97
C PHE A 82 -11.79 0.38 -5.65
N ALA A 83 -10.71 1.15 -5.88
CA ALA A 83 -10.69 2.62 -5.70
C ALA A 83 -11.07 3.41 -6.97
N GLY A 84 -11.38 2.72 -8.07
CA GLY A 84 -12.01 3.31 -9.26
C GLY A 84 -11.14 3.40 -10.52
N LYS A 85 -9.90 2.89 -10.49
CA LYS A 85 -9.07 2.50 -11.64
C LYS A 85 -7.85 1.78 -11.08
N GLY A 86 -7.63 0.52 -11.46
CA GLY A 86 -6.44 -0.23 -11.05
C GLY A 86 -5.19 0.54 -11.46
N LEU A 87 -4.33 0.86 -10.49
CA LEU A 87 -3.07 1.54 -10.72
C LEU A 87 -2.05 0.48 -11.17
N SER A 88 -2.07 0.13 -12.46
CA SER A 88 -1.08 -0.77 -13.07
C SER A 88 0.28 -0.07 -13.10
N ILE A 89 1.00 -0.11 -11.99
CA ILE A 89 2.34 0.49 -11.83
C ILE A 89 3.39 -0.62 -11.90
N THR A 90 4.21 -0.56 -12.94
CA THR A 90 5.28 -1.51 -13.25
C THR A 90 6.54 -1.29 -12.40
N ASP A 91 6.82 -0.05 -11.96
CA ASP A 91 8.00 0.30 -11.17
C ASP A 91 7.67 1.11 -9.90
N SER A 92 6.95 0.50 -8.97
CA SER A 92 6.52 1.14 -7.72
C SER A 92 7.65 1.55 -6.76
N GLN A 93 8.89 1.15 -7.06
CA GLN A 93 10.09 1.48 -6.28
C GLN A 93 11.05 2.41 -7.04
N SER A 94 10.64 2.95 -8.18
CA SER A 94 11.44 3.96 -8.87
C SER A 94 11.54 5.23 -8.03
N GLY A 95 12.77 5.72 -7.84
CA GLY A 95 13.06 7.00 -7.22
C GLY A 95 12.89 8.20 -8.15
N PHE A 96 12.62 7.95 -9.44
CA PHE A 96 12.42 9.00 -10.43
C PHE A 96 10.92 9.25 -10.65
N ARG A 97 10.39 10.32 -10.07
CA ARG A 97 8.95 10.64 -10.08
C ARG A 97 8.67 12.12 -10.25
N ALA A 98 7.56 12.45 -10.90
CA ALA A 98 7.01 13.79 -10.97
C ALA A 98 5.61 13.85 -10.34
N TYR A 99 5.29 14.99 -9.73
CA TYR A 99 4.04 15.26 -9.03
C TYR A 99 3.51 16.62 -9.44
N GLY A 100 2.22 16.68 -9.75
CA GLY A 100 1.51 17.91 -10.03
C GLY A 100 0.95 18.54 -8.76
N ARG A 101 0.50 19.79 -8.86
CA ARG A 101 -0.10 20.57 -7.76
C ARG A 101 -1.05 19.76 -6.88
N ARG A 102 -2.02 19.09 -7.50
CA ARG A 102 -3.03 18.30 -6.77
C ARG A 102 -2.40 17.19 -5.94
N ALA A 103 -1.39 16.50 -6.46
CA ALA A 103 -0.67 15.46 -5.73
C ALA A 103 0.16 16.06 -4.57
N ILE A 104 0.82 17.19 -4.81
CA ILE A 104 1.60 17.91 -3.81
C ILE A 104 0.73 18.34 -2.62
N ASP A 105 -0.50 18.77 -2.89
CA ASP A 105 -1.43 19.29 -1.88
C ASP A 105 -2.03 18.19 -1.02
N VAL A 106 -2.38 17.03 -1.60
CA VAL A 106 -3.09 15.97 -0.87
C VAL A 106 -2.16 14.94 -0.21
N ILE A 107 -0.95 14.75 -0.73
CA ILE A 107 -0.03 13.73 -0.22
C ILE A 107 0.68 14.22 1.06
N HIS A 108 0.41 13.55 2.18
CA HIS A 108 0.96 13.83 3.50
C HIS A 108 1.66 12.60 4.07
N LEU A 109 2.98 12.56 3.95
CA LEU A 109 3.77 11.43 4.42
C LEU A 109 3.95 11.48 5.94
N ASN A 110 3.59 10.39 6.63
CA ASN A 110 3.72 10.28 8.08
C ASN A 110 4.80 9.26 8.49
N GLY A 111 5.20 8.34 7.60
CA GLY A 111 6.20 7.30 7.89
C GLY A 111 7.67 7.76 7.78
N SER A 112 8.51 7.37 8.74
CA SER A 112 9.96 7.69 8.77
C SER A 112 10.87 6.58 8.21
N GLY A 113 10.48 5.90 7.13
CA GLY A 113 11.23 4.73 6.62
C GLY A 113 11.15 4.50 5.10
N MET A 114 11.75 3.40 4.63
CA MET A 114 11.76 2.98 3.20
C MET A 114 10.36 2.71 2.61
N SER A 115 9.31 2.69 3.43
CA SER A 115 7.92 2.52 2.99
C SER A 115 7.29 3.77 2.37
N ALA A 116 7.98 4.92 2.39
CA ALA A 116 7.43 6.19 1.91
C ALA A 116 7.02 6.15 0.42
N GLY A 117 7.75 5.43 -0.43
CA GLY A 117 7.39 5.25 -1.84
C GLY A 117 6.05 4.53 -2.03
N SER A 118 5.72 3.56 -1.16
CA SER A 118 4.45 2.85 -1.16
C SER A 118 3.32 3.70 -0.55
N GLU A 119 3.62 4.45 0.51
CA GLU A 119 2.66 5.39 1.15
C GLU A 119 2.14 6.42 0.13
N ILE A 120 3.03 6.96 -0.73
CA ILE A 120 2.65 7.86 -1.83
C ILE A 120 1.62 7.21 -2.76
N LEU A 121 1.85 5.97 -3.21
CA LEU A 121 0.95 5.29 -4.14
C LEU A 121 -0.41 4.98 -3.50
N ILE A 122 -0.39 4.64 -2.22
CA ILE A 122 -1.59 4.41 -1.42
C ILE A 122 -2.43 5.71 -1.35
N GLN A 123 -1.81 6.83 -0.98
CA GLN A 123 -2.51 8.12 -0.92
C GLN A 123 -2.96 8.60 -2.30
N ALA A 124 -2.18 8.35 -3.35
CA ALA A 124 -2.58 8.61 -4.72
C ALA A 124 -3.87 7.85 -5.08
N SER A 125 -3.99 6.58 -4.66
CA SER A 125 -5.21 5.80 -4.82
C SER A 125 -6.38 6.37 -4.00
N ASP A 126 -6.16 6.73 -2.73
CA ASP A 126 -7.21 7.24 -1.83
C ASP A 126 -7.80 8.56 -2.33
N HIS A 127 -6.95 9.44 -2.85
CA HIS A 127 -7.34 10.73 -3.40
C HIS A 127 -7.74 10.67 -4.88
N ARG A 128 -7.83 9.46 -5.47
CA ARG A 128 -8.17 9.23 -6.89
C ARG A 128 -7.32 10.07 -7.83
N LEU A 129 -6.02 10.08 -7.57
CA LEU A 129 -5.02 10.72 -8.43
C LEU A 129 -4.81 9.87 -9.69
N LYS A 130 -4.65 10.55 -10.83
CA LYS A 130 -4.25 9.93 -12.09
C LYS A 130 -2.75 9.67 -12.05
N VAL A 131 -2.37 8.41 -12.15
CA VAL A 131 -0.96 8.00 -12.17
C VAL A 131 -0.62 7.46 -13.55
N ALA A 132 0.48 7.93 -14.12
CA ALA A 132 1.05 7.42 -15.36
C ALA A 132 2.49 6.93 -15.15
N GLU A 133 2.96 6.08 -16.06
CA GLU A 133 4.36 5.66 -16.12
C GLU A 133 4.97 6.08 -17.45
N VAL A 134 6.22 6.54 -17.42
CA VAL A 134 6.99 6.92 -18.61
C VAL A 134 8.27 6.07 -18.63
N PRO A 135 8.66 5.47 -19.77
CA PRO A 135 9.91 4.72 -19.84
C PRO A 135 11.12 5.62 -19.55
N ILE A 136 12.03 5.13 -18.70
CA ILE A 136 13.31 5.78 -18.41
C ILE A 136 14.48 4.84 -18.64
N ARG A 137 15.61 5.37 -19.09
CA ARG A 137 16.87 4.62 -19.25
C ARG A 137 17.68 4.70 -17.97
N VAL A 138 18.05 3.52 -17.44
CA VAL A 138 18.97 3.42 -16.31
C VAL A 138 20.33 2.91 -16.76
N ARG A 139 21.38 3.62 -16.34
CA ARG A 139 22.76 3.18 -16.53
C ARG A 139 23.13 2.21 -15.40
N TYR A 140 23.39 0.96 -15.77
CA TYR A 140 23.90 -0.07 -14.87
C TYR A 140 25.43 -0.14 -14.82
N ASP A 141 26.14 0.85 -15.36
CA ASP A 141 27.62 0.85 -15.49
C ASP A 141 28.36 1.44 -14.27
N ILE A 142 27.67 1.65 -13.15
CA ILE A 142 28.26 2.19 -11.93
C ILE A 142 28.65 1.02 -11.01
N GLU A 143 29.93 0.67 -11.00
CA GLU A 143 30.51 -0.24 -10.02
C GLU A 143 30.24 0.26 -8.59
N GLY A 144 29.57 -0.56 -7.77
CA GLY A 144 29.46 -0.32 -6.32
C GLY A 144 28.07 -0.11 -5.72
N THR A 145 26.96 -0.43 -6.40
CA THR A 145 25.62 -0.28 -5.79
C THR A 145 25.03 -1.58 -5.23
N SER A 146 25.17 -1.69 -3.90
CA SER A 146 24.39 -2.48 -2.93
C SER A 146 24.08 -3.95 -3.24
N SER A 147 24.84 -4.79 -2.53
CA SER A 147 24.59 -6.18 -2.20
C SER A 147 23.41 -6.36 -1.22
N GLU A 148 22.18 -6.01 -1.62
CA GLU A 148 20.99 -6.52 -0.91
C GLU A 148 20.63 -7.88 -1.51
N ASN A 149 20.66 -8.92 -0.69
CA ASN A 149 20.38 -10.29 -1.12
C ASN A 149 19.00 -10.32 -1.80
N PRO A 150 18.87 -10.75 -3.07
CA PRO A 150 17.60 -10.73 -3.81
C PRO A 150 16.45 -11.40 -3.05
N VAL A 151 16.78 -12.35 -2.17
CA VAL A 151 15.84 -13.06 -1.30
C VAL A 151 15.37 -12.19 -0.13
N SER A 152 16.26 -11.48 0.58
CA SER A 152 15.87 -10.61 1.71
C SER A 152 14.99 -9.46 1.24
N HIS A 153 15.33 -8.88 0.10
CA HIS A 153 14.53 -7.83 -0.52
C HIS A 153 13.15 -8.36 -0.97
N GLY A 154 13.11 -9.55 -1.58
CA GLY A 154 11.85 -10.19 -1.98
C GLY A 154 10.92 -10.50 -0.81
N VAL A 155 11.46 -11.03 0.30
CA VAL A 155 10.71 -11.29 1.53
C VAL A 155 10.20 -9.99 2.16
N GLY A 156 11.02 -8.94 2.19
CA GLY A 156 10.59 -7.63 2.72
C GLY A 156 9.42 -7.03 1.95
N VAL A 157 9.44 -7.12 0.62
CA VAL A 157 8.33 -6.68 -0.24
C VAL A 157 7.07 -7.52 0.04
N LEU A 158 7.18 -8.85 0.10
CA LEU A 158 6.05 -9.73 0.41
C LEU A 158 5.44 -9.43 1.77
N MET A 159 6.26 -9.24 2.80
CA MET A 159 5.79 -8.90 4.15
C MET A 159 5.09 -7.55 4.19
N ASN A 160 5.59 -6.55 3.46
CA ASN A 160 4.93 -5.26 3.34
C ASN A 160 3.57 -5.36 2.64
N ILE A 161 3.46 -6.20 1.61
CA ILE A 161 2.20 -6.46 0.91
C ILE A 161 1.18 -7.13 1.85
N VAL A 162 1.60 -8.20 2.55
CA VAL A 162 0.76 -8.90 3.53
C VAL A 162 0.28 -7.94 4.61
N ARG A 163 1.18 -7.10 5.14
CA ARG A 163 0.84 -6.07 6.12
C ARG A 163 -0.18 -5.07 5.57
N LEU A 164 -0.02 -4.64 4.32
CA LEU A 164 -0.92 -3.68 3.68
C LEU A 164 -2.33 -4.24 3.51
N ILE A 165 -2.47 -5.47 2.99
CA ILE A 165 -3.78 -6.12 2.85
C ILE A 165 -4.43 -6.32 4.22
N SER A 166 -3.66 -6.80 5.20
CA SER A 166 -4.12 -7.04 6.58
C SER A 166 -4.67 -5.76 7.23
N LEU A 167 -4.02 -4.61 7.02
CA LEU A 167 -4.46 -3.33 7.58
C LEU A 167 -5.62 -2.68 6.80
N ARG A 168 -5.65 -2.82 5.47
CA ARG A 168 -6.63 -2.15 4.61
C ARG A 168 -7.93 -2.93 4.46
N ARG A 169 -7.85 -4.25 4.43
CA ARG A 169 -8.98 -5.16 4.20
C ARG A 169 -8.96 -6.30 5.21
N PRO A 170 -8.99 -6.01 6.53
CA PRO A 170 -8.91 -7.03 7.56
C PRO A 170 -10.01 -8.08 7.46
N LEU A 171 -11.24 -7.69 7.07
CA LEU A 171 -12.35 -8.64 6.86
C LEU A 171 -12.09 -9.64 5.73
N VAL A 172 -11.41 -9.25 4.66
CA VAL A 172 -11.11 -10.18 3.56
C VAL A 172 -9.95 -11.08 3.96
N PHE A 173 -8.90 -10.49 4.55
CA PHE A 173 -7.67 -11.20 4.90
C PHE A 173 -7.89 -12.23 6.02
N PHE A 174 -8.60 -11.86 7.09
CA PHE A 174 -8.88 -12.75 8.21
C PHE A 174 -10.26 -13.39 8.16
N GLY A 175 -11.27 -12.69 7.63
CA GLY A 175 -12.65 -13.17 7.62
C GLY A 175 -12.93 -14.28 6.60
N ILE A 176 -12.33 -14.27 5.39
CA ILE A 176 -12.53 -15.38 4.43
C ILE A 176 -11.91 -16.68 4.96
N PRO A 177 -10.62 -16.71 5.38
CA PRO A 177 -10.07 -17.92 6.00
C PRO A 177 -10.81 -18.31 7.28
N GLY A 178 -11.22 -17.32 8.08
CA GLY A 178 -12.01 -17.54 9.29
C GLY A 178 -13.33 -18.26 9.01
N ALA A 179 -14.12 -17.74 8.07
CA ALA A 179 -15.39 -18.34 7.65
C ALA A 179 -15.21 -19.74 7.06
N LEU A 180 -14.14 -19.97 6.28
CA LEU A 180 -13.82 -21.29 5.74
C LEU A 180 -13.52 -22.29 6.87
N PHE A 181 -12.64 -21.95 7.81
CA PHE A 181 -12.31 -22.83 8.93
C PHE A 181 -13.51 -23.09 9.84
N THR A 182 -14.33 -22.07 10.11
CA THR A 182 -15.58 -22.23 10.85
C THR A 182 -16.54 -23.17 10.13
N GLY A 183 -16.72 -23.01 8.81
CA GLY A 183 -17.57 -23.89 8.00
C GLY A 183 -17.08 -25.34 7.99
N LEU A 184 -15.77 -25.56 7.81
CA LEU A 184 -15.16 -26.89 7.87
C LEU A 184 -15.28 -27.53 9.26
N GLY A 185 -15.08 -26.74 10.32
CA GLY A 185 -15.26 -27.18 11.70
C GLY A 185 -16.70 -27.62 11.99
N ILE A 186 -17.70 -26.81 11.60
CA ILE A 186 -19.12 -27.15 11.72
C ILE A 186 -19.45 -28.42 10.94
N ALA A 187 -18.95 -28.57 9.71
CA ALA A 187 -19.19 -29.76 8.90
C ALA A 187 -18.60 -31.02 9.55
N ALA A 188 -17.41 -30.94 10.13
CA ALA A 188 -16.75 -32.04 10.83
C ALA A 188 -17.50 -32.44 12.12
N GLU A 189 -18.03 -31.47 12.87
CA GLU A 189 -18.89 -31.69 14.04
C GLU A 189 -20.19 -32.40 13.64
N ILE A 190 -20.89 -31.88 12.62
CA ILE A 190 -22.11 -32.50 12.08
C ILE A 190 -21.84 -33.93 11.63
N TYR A 191 -20.74 -34.16 10.90
CA TYR A 191 -20.34 -35.50 10.48
C TYR A 191 -20.14 -36.43 11.68
N THR A 192 -19.35 -36.00 12.67
CA THR A 192 -19.03 -36.80 13.86
C THR A 192 -20.30 -37.21 14.61
N PHE A 193 -21.20 -36.27 14.89
CA PHE A 193 -22.44 -36.58 15.60
C PHE A 193 -23.39 -37.41 14.76
N SER A 194 -23.52 -37.12 13.46
CA SER A 194 -24.38 -37.90 12.57
C SER A 194 -23.98 -39.37 12.51
N GLU A 195 -22.67 -39.64 12.50
CA GLU A 195 -22.12 -40.98 12.46
C GLU A 195 -22.30 -41.68 13.81
N TYR A 196 -22.05 -40.96 14.91
CA TYR A 196 -22.32 -41.47 16.25
C TYR A 196 -23.78 -41.90 16.43
N TYR A 197 -24.75 -41.11 15.94
CA TYR A 197 -26.17 -41.49 16.00
C TYR A 197 -26.54 -42.70 15.12
N ARG A 198 -25.78 -42.96 14.04
CA ARG A 198 -26.05 -44.08 13.11
C ARG A 198 -25.40 -45.38 13.56
N THR A 199 -24.16 -45.32 14.03
CA THR A 199 -23.32 -46.50 14.24
C THR A 199 -22.89 -46.69 15.70
N ALA A 200 -23.24 -45.75 16.59
CA ALA A 200 -22.75 -45.66 17.96
C ALA A 200 -21.21 -45.58 18.08
N GLN A 201 -20.51 -45.28 16.98
CA GLN A 201 -19.05 -45.11 16.94
C GLN A 201 -18.69 -43.62 16.95
N PHE A 202 -17.88 -43.22 17.93
CA PHE A 202 -17.45 -41.83 18.07
C PHE A 202 -16.07 -41.60 17.45
N HIS A 203 -16.01 -40.78 16.40
CA HIS A 203 -14.78 -40.48 15.66
C HIS A 203 -13.99 -39.32 16.31
N TYR A 204 -13.25 -39.61 17.37
CA TYR A 204 -12.53 -38.62 18.20
C TYR A 204 -11.51 -37.74 17.45
N ILE A 205 -10.82 -38.27 16.44
CA ILE A 205 -9.86 -37.51 15.62
C ILE A 205 -10.57 -36.42 14.82
N VAL A 206 -11.70 -36.78 14.18
CA VAL A 206 -12.48 -35.83 13.37
C VAL A 206 -13.14 -34.79 14.25
N PHE A 207 -13.65 -35.20 15.42
CA PHE A 207 -14.20 -34.28 16.42
C PHE A 207 -13.18 -33.24 16.87
N THR A 208 -12.04 -33.68 17.41
CA THR A 208 -11.02 -32.77 17.96
C THR A 208 -10.40 -31.86 16.88
N GLY A 209 -10.18 -32.38 15.67
CA GLY A 209 -9.73 -31.58 14.52
C GLY A 209 -10.76 -30.55 14.08
N GLY A 210 -12.03 -30.95 13.97
CA GLY A 210 -13.15 -30.08 13.64
C GLY A 210 -13.35 -28.97 14.66
N PHE A 211 -13.34 -29.30 15.95
CA PHE A 211 -13.45 -28.33 17.04
C PHE A 211 -12.30 -27.32 17.05
N SER A 212 -11.07 -27.78 16.80
CA SER A 212 -9.90 -26.90 16.70
C SER A 212 -10.00 -25.94 15.52
N MET A 213 -10.46 -26.41 14.35
CA MET A 213 -10.72 -25.56 13.18
C MET A 213 -11.83 -24.54 13.46
N LEU A 214 -12.88 -24.95 14.18
CA LEU A 214 -13.99 -24.06 14.55
C LEU A 214 -13.51 -22.91 15.44
N ILE A 215 -12.71 -23.20 16.47
CA ILE A 215 -12.10 -22.19 17.34
C ILE A 215 -11.19 -21.25 16.54
N LEU A 216 -10.30 -21.80 15.71
CA LEU A 216 -9.39 -21.00 14.91
C LEU A 216 -10.16 -20.09 13.94
N GLY A 217 -11.20 -20.60 13.30
CA GLY A 217 -12.05 -19.84 12.38
C GLY A 217 -12.75 -18.67 13.07
N LEU A 218 -13.34 -18.90 14.24
CA LEU A 218 -13.99 -17.86 15.04
C LEU A 218 -12.99 -16.80 15.54
N LEU A 219 -11.78 -17.22 15.94
CA LEU A 219 -10.73 -16.30 16.36
C LEU A 219 -10.32 -15.37 15.21
N LEU A 220 -10.08 -15.93 14.01
CA LEU A 220 -9.74 -15.15 12.82
C LEU A 220 -10.86 -14.19 12.43
N ALA A 221 -12.12 -14.62 12.45
CA ALA A 221 -13.27 -13.76 12.18
C ALA A 221 -13.33 -12.59 13.17
N THR A 222 -13.12 -12.86 14.46
CA THR A 222 -13.12 -11.85 15.53
C THR A 222 -11.97 -10.85 15.33
N VAL A 223 -10.76 -11.31 15.04
CA VAL A 223 -9.61 -10.44 14.71
C VAL A 223 -9.91 -9.57 13.50
N GLY A 224 -10.49 -10.14 12.44
CA GLY A 224 -10.90 -9.40 11.24
C GLY A 224 -11.89 -8.28 11.55
N ILE A 225 -12.89 -8.55 12.39
CA ILE A 225 -13.89 -7.56 12.82
C ILE A 225 -13.25 -6.48 13.69
N ILE A 226 -12.42 -6.85 14.67
CA ILE A 226 -11.73 -5.88 15.55
C ILE A 226 -10.86 -4.93 14.72
N LEU A 227 -10.03 -5.47 13.83
CA LEU A 227 -9.17 -4.66 12.98
C LEU A 227 -9.97 -3.76 12.02
N TYR A 228 -11.10 -4.25 11.51
CA TYR A 228 -12.01 -3.44 10.70
C TYR A 228 -12.59 -2.26 11.48
N SER A 229 -13.10 -2.51 12.69
CA SER A 229 -13.63 -1.49 13.58
C SER A 229 -12.58 -0.46 13.95
N LEU A 230 -11.35 -0.89 14.27
CA LEU A 230 -10.23 0.01 14.56
C LEU A 230 -9.87 0.87 13.34
N ALA A 231 -9.78 0.26 12.15
CA ALA A 231 -9.51 1.00 10.92
C ALA A 231 -10.59 2.06 10.64
N GLN A 232 -11.86 1.73 10.92
CA GLN A 232 -12.98 2.66 10.76
C GLN A 232 -12.93 3.80 11.78
N LEU A 233 -12.58 3.53 13.04
CA LEU A 233 -12.42 4.56 14.08
C LEU A 233 -11.29 5.56 13.76
N MET A 234 -10.16 5.07 13.22
CA MET A 234 -9.07 5.95 12.80
C MET A 234 -9.42 6.81 11.59
N GLN A 235 -10.25 6.30 10.67
CA GLN A 235 -10.73 7.06 9.52
C GLN A 235 -11.86 8.04 9.87
N GLY A 236 -12.62 7.75 10.94
CA GLY A 236 -13.77 8.53 11.38
C GLY A 236 -13.47 9.66 12.36
N SER A 237 -12.21 9.92 12.71
CA SER A 237 -11.86 11.02 13.62
C SER A 237 -11.64 12.32 12.84
N PRO A 238 -12.56 13.32 12.90
CA PRO A 238 -12.24 14.65 12.44
C PRO A 238 -11.17 15.21 13.37
N VAL A 239 -10.15 15.84 12.80
CA VAL A 239 -9.15 16.62 13.52
C VAL A 239 -9.88 17.64 14.40
N ALA A 240 -9.99 17.36 15.71
CA ALA A 240 -10.46 18.31 16.68
C ALA A 240 -9.38 19.38 16.85
N GLY A 241 -9.59 20.54 16.23
CA GLY A 241 -8.66 21.66 16.35
C GLY A 241 -8.99 22.89 15.51
N LYS A 242 -10.01 23.65 15.92
CA LYS A 242 -10.07 25.13 15.86
C LYS A 242 -10.98 25.55 17.01
N GLY A 243 -10.49 26.06 18.14
CA GLY A 243 -9.80 27.35 18.20
C GLY A 243 -10.84 28.46 18.10
N THR A 244 -11.71 28.59 19.10
CA THR A 244 -12.58 29.76 19.27
C THR A 244 -11.74 30.92 19.80
N GLU A 245 -10.99 31.57 18.92
CA GLU A 245 -10.63 32.97 19.08
C GLU A 245 -11.55 33.78 18.16
N LYS A 246 -12.60 34.35 18.75
CA LYS A 246 -13.29 35.50 18.18
C LYS A 246 -12.75 36.73 18.88
N GLY A 247 -11.78 37.39 18.25
CA GLY A 247 -11.41 38.77 18.51
C GLY A 247 -12.22 39.72 17.63
N GLU A 248 -12.92 40.64 18.29
CA GLU A 248 -13.22 42.04 17.93
C GLU A 248 -13.91 42.37 16.59
N GLN A 249 -15.05 43.06 16.66
CA GLN A 249 -15.15 44.53 16.46
C GLN A 249 -16.61 45.02 16.45
N GLY A 250 -16.86 46.12 17.18
CA GLY A 250 -17.71 47.23 16.73
C GLY A 250 -19.18 47.26 17.19
N SER A 251 -19.48 48.10 18.19
CA SER A 251 -20.58 49.07 18.09
C SER A 251 -20.43 50.15 19.16
N SER A 252 -19.95 51.31 18.72
CA SER A 252 -20.25 52.60 19.34
C SER A 252 -21.68 52.98 18.97
N HIS A 253 -22.55 53.18 19.97
CA HIS A 253 -23.56 54.24 20.07
C HIS A 253 -24.46 53.99 21.28
#